data_AF-A0AAD5STZ7-F1
#
_entry.id   AF-A0AAD5STZ7-F1
#
_cell.length_a   1.000
_cell.length_b   1.000
_cell.length_c   1.000
_cell.angle_alpha   90.00
_cell.angle_beta   90.00
_cell.angle_gamma   90.00
#
_symmetry.space_group_name_H-M   'P 1'
#
loop_
_entity.id
_entity.type
_entity.pdbx_description
1 polymer ?
#
loop_
_entity_poly.entity_id
_entity_poly.type
_entity_poly.pdbx_seq_one_letter_code
_entity_poly.pdbx_strand_id
1 'polypeptide(L)'
;MQAHIAIFEDALEQLAVLGDISQDVTRNGGEKKPLGEEIKRILRDQQTLEARFQNLAADQEKLKNLPNKMRFKENQIAMMDVTNELQQSTHALAKNLKSHPSVAQNLIKIQNEQANLQTLINKTIRELREYKYDSLRNACDEEKRKKNTLQNTINREKEASDLQRSLQKELANERKLLEEEVNERNAVIQQLKDTIQEINRLTNSEQKYIKKETKAHESSVRQCCQVKESELLEEKSEVAKKIELEMRAYEQIVDFLTRQRKGLETQIQEWMVKYEEDTESKANELESLKQKRTADLDKFEELVAAYEELEKVVEEDRQVKAREAEEKRLMNAKIAASTKIQRWWRKTLALRKASAKPAKKGGKKEKKGGGKKKK
;
A
#
# COMPACT_ATOMS: atom_id res chain seq x y z
N MET A 1 -106.85 -73.14 -15.89
CA MET A 1 -105.77 -73.42 -16.87
C MET A 1 -106.21 -73.23 -18.31
N GLN A 2 -107.38 -73.73 -18.71
CA GLN A 2 -107.86 -73.61 -20.09
C GLN A 2 -107.95 -72.17 -20.60
N ALA A 3 -108.36 -71.22 -19.74
CA ALA A 3 -108.32 -69.79 -20.07
C ALA A 3 -106.90 -69.25 -20.35
N HIS A 4 -105.87 -69.73 -19.62
CA HIS A 4 -104.49 -69.31 -19.86
C HIS A 4 -103.89 -69.93 -21.12
N ILE A 5 -104.25 -71.18 -21.43
CA ILE A 5 -103.86 -71.84 -22.68
C ILE A 5 -104.44 -71.08 -23.88
N ALA A 6 -105.72 -70.70 -23.82
CA ALA A 6 -106.37 -69.92 -24.88
C ALA A 6 -105.68 -68.55 -25.10
N ILE A 7 -105.25 -67.87 -24.02
CA ILE A 7 -104.50 -66.61 -24.11
C ILE A 7 -103.13 -66.81 -24.78
N PHE A 8 -102.43 -67.90 -24.46
CA PHE A 8 -101.13 -68.20 -25.10
C PHE A 8 -101.28 -68.63 -26.56
N GLU A 9 -102.36 -69.34 -26.91
CA GLU A 9 -102.68 -69.71 -28.28
C GLU A 9 -103.00 -68.46 -29.13
N ASP A 10 -103.82 -67.53 -28.63
CA ASP A 10 -104.07 -66.22 -29.26
C ASP A 10 -102.77 -65.39 -29.39
N ALA A 11 -101.92 -65.36 -28.35
CA ALA A 11 -100.64 -64.67 -28.42
C ALA A 11 -99.68 -65.28 -29.47
N LEU A 12 -99.72 -66.59 -29.69
CA LEU A 12 -98.96 -67.24 -30.75
C LEU A 12 -99.50 -66.87 -32.14
N GLU A 13 -100.81 -66.81 -32.32
CA GLU A 13 -101.44 -66.39 -33.57
C GLU A 13 -101.05 -64.95 -33.91
N GLN A 14 -101.10 -64.04 -32.94
CA GLN A 14 -100.68 -62.66 -33.12
C GLN A 14 -99.17 -62.54 -33.41
N LEU A 15 -98.32 -63.34 -32.75
CA LEU A 15 -96.88 -63.39 -33.04
C LEU A 15 -96.58 -63.96 -34.44
N ALA A 16 -97.39 -64.88 -34.95
CA ALA A 16 -97.26 -65.40 -36.30
C ALA A 16 -97.57 -64.31 -37.34
N VAL A 17 -98.66 -63.55 -37.14
CA VAL A 17 -99.02 -62.40 -37.99
C VAL A 17 -97.90 -61.35 -38.00
N LEU A 18 -97.31 -61.04 -36.85
CA LEU A 18 -96.18 -60.12 -36.77
C LEU A 18 -94.91 -60.65 -37.46
N GLY A 19 -94.70 -61.96 -37.46
CA GLY A 19 -93.63 -62.62 -38.21
C GLY A 19 -93.81 -62.46 -39.73
N ASP A 20 -95.02 -62.66 -40.23
CA ASP A 20 -95.35 -62.52 -41.65
C ASP A 20 -95.15 -61.08 -42.14
N ILE A 21 -95.56 -60.09 -41.35
CA ILE A 21 -95.36 -58.66 -41.65
C ILE A 21 -93.86 -58.31 -41.68
N SER A 22 -93.08 -58.81 -40.72
CA SER A 22 -91.62 -58.61 -40.68
C SER A 22 -90.91 -59.20 -41.90
N GLN A 23 -91.38 -60.36 -42.37
CA GLN A 23 -90.86 -61.04 -43.55
C GLN A 23 -91.22 -60.31 -44.86
N ASP A 24 -92.40 -59.67 -44.91
CA ASP A 24 -92.84 -58.88 -46.06
C ASP A 24 -92.10 -57.53 -46.16
N VAL A 25 -91.81 -56.88 -45.02
CA VAL A 25 -90.95 -55.68 -44.96
C VAL A 25 -89.53 -55.98 -45.44
N THR A 26 -88.99 -57.17 -45.13
CA THR A 26 -87.68 -57.61 -45.64
C THR A 26 -87.72 -57.97 -47.14
N ARG A 27 -88.86 -58.41 -47.67
CA ARG A 27 -89.03 -58.78 -49.10
C ARG A 27 -89.37 -57.60 -50.01
N ASN A 28 -90.22 -56.66 -49.59
CA ASN A 28 -90.85 -55.68 -50.47
C ASN A 28 -90.44 -54.21 -50.25
N GLY A 29 -89.74 -53.85 -49.17
CA GLY A 29 -89.75 -52.45 -48.73
C GLY A 29 -88.50 -51.94 -48.04
N GLY A 30 -87.36 -52.05 -48.68
CA GLY A 30 -86.23 -51.15 -48.40
C GLY A 30 -85.71 -50.63 -49.72
N GLU A 31 -86.24 -49.50 -50.21
CA GLU A 31 -85.62 -48.73 -51.27
C GLU A 31 -84.13 -48.56 -50.91
N LYS A 32 -83.29 -49.34 -51.56
CA LYS A 32 -81.84 -49.15 -51.56
C LYS A 32 -81.59 -47.88 -52.37
N LYS A 33 -81.89 -46.70 -51.82
CA LYS A 33 -81.17 -45.48 -52.26
C LYS A 33 -79.69 -45.86 -52.20
N PRO A 34 -78.94 -45.83 -53.32
CA PRO A 34 -77.61 -46.38 -53.36
C PRO A 34 -76.68 -45.46 -52.56
N LEU A 35 -76.62 -45.71 -51.25
CA LEU A 35 -75.79 -45.06 -50.23
C LEU A 35 -74.29 -45.05 -50.59
N GLY A 36 -73.90 -45.91 -51.53
CA GLY A 36 -72.59 -45.88 -52.15
C GLY A 36 -72.31 -44.56 -52.86
N GLU A 37 -73.29 -43.90 -53.48
CA GLU A 37 -73.04 -42.67 -54.25
C GLU A 37 -72.71 -41.47 -53.35
N GLU A 38 -73.40 -41.32 -52.23
CA GLU A 38 -73.21 -40.20 -51.31
C GLU A 38 -71.92 -40.37 -50.48
N ILE A 39 -71.62 -41.59 -50.02
CA ILE A 39 -70.33 -41.90 -49.37
C ILE A 39 -69.18 -41.80 -50.38
N LYS A 40 -69.36 -42.27 -51.63
CA LYS A 40 -68.36 -42.08 -52.70
C LYS A 40 -68.18 -40.62 -53.08
N ARG A 41 -69.19 -39.77 -52.92
CA ARG A 41 -69.08 -38.34 -53.14
C ARG A 41 -68.25 -37.69 -52.04
N ILE A 42 -68.59 -37.94 -50.77
CA ILE A 42 -67.83 -37.42 -49.62
C ILE A 42 -66.36 -37.90 -49.66
N LEU A 43 -66.11 -39.16 -50.01
CA LEU A 43 -64.75 -39.70 -50.18
C LEU A 43 -63.97 -39.01 -51.31
N ARG A 44 -64.62 -38.72 -52.45
CA ARG A 44 -63.99 -38.00 -53.56
C ARG A 44 -63.68 -36.55 -53.20
N ASP A 45 -64.60 -35.89 -52.51
CA ASP A 45 -64.41 -34.52 -52.03
C ASP A 45 -63.24 -34.47 -51.02
N GLN A 46 -63.16 -35.47 -50.13
CA GLN A 46 -62.05 -35.61 -49.18
C GLN A 46 -60.69 -35.84 -49.84
N GLN A 47 -60.61 -36.73 -50.84
CA GLN A 47 -59.39 -36.94 -51.63
C GLN A 47 -58.95 -35.66 -52.37
N THR A 48 -59.92 -34.88 -52.86
CA THR A 48 -59.65 -33.61 -53.55
C THR A 48 -59.07 -32.57 -52.57
N LEU A 49 -59.62 -32.48 -51.35
CA LEU A 49 -59.11 -31.61 -50.30
C LEU A 49 -57.70 -32.02 -49.83
N GLU A 50 -57.43 -33.32 -49.70
CA GLU A 50 -56.09 -33.84 -49.36
C GLU A 50 -55.05 -33.50 -50.42
N ALA A 51 -55.38 -33.67 -51.71
CA ALA A 51 -54.50 -33.28 -52.81
C ALA A 51 -54.23 -31.75 -52.79
N ARG A 52 -55.25 -30.94 -52.51
CA ARG A 52 -55.10 -29.48 -52.38
C ARG A 52 -54.19 -29.10 -51.21
N PHE A 53 -54.34 -29.77 -50.06
CA PHE A 53 -53.47 -29.54 -48.90
C PHE A 53 -52.02 -29.92 -49.19
N GLN A 54 -51.77 -31.06 -49.84
CA GLN A 54 -50.42 -31.50 -50.22
C GLN A 54 -49.74 -30.49 -51.15
N ASN A 55 -50.46 -29.96 -52.15
CA ASN A 55 -49.94 -28.92 -53.04
C ASN A 55 -49.58 -27.64 -52.27
N LEU A 56 -50.45 -27.19 -51.36
CA LEU A 56 -50.19 -26.01 -50.54
C LEU A 56 -48.99 -26.20 -49.60
N ALA A 57 -48.83 -27.39 -49.02
CA ALA A 57 -47.67 -27.73 -48.19
C ALA A 57 -46.36 -27.74 -48.99
N ALA A 58 -46.37 -28.30 -50.20
CA ALA A 58 -45.21 -28.28 -51.10
C ALA A 58 -44.82 -26.85 -51.53
N ASP A 59 -45.82 -25.97 -51.72
CA ASP A 59 -45.58 -24.56 -52.01
C ASP A 59 -45.10 -23.78 -50.79
N GLN A 60 -45.54 -24.14 -49.58
CA GLN A 60 -45.08 -23.55 -48.32
C GLN A 60 -43.57 -23.75 -48.12
N GLU A 61 -43.07 -24.94 -48.43
CA GLU A 61 -41.64 -25.27 -48.33
C GLU A 61 -40.79 -24.41 -49.26
N LYS A 62 -41.26 -24.18 -50.49
CA LYS A 62 -40.61 -23.28 -51.47
C LYS A 62 -40.67 -21.82 -51.02
N LEU A 63 -41.80 -21.37 -50.49
CA LEU A 63 -42.05 -19.98 -50.08
C LEU A 63 -41.31 -19.59 -48.79
N LYS A 64 -40.87 -20.55 -47.97
CA LYS A 64 -40.16 -20.31 -46.70
C LYS A 64 -38.83 -19.55 -46.87
N ASN A 65 -38.15 -19.76 -48.00
CA ASN A 65 -36.83 -19.19 -48.27
C ASN A 65 -36.87 -17.91 -49.13
N LEU A 66 -38.07 -17.44 -49.54
CA LEU A 66 -38.20 -16.25 -50.37
C LEU A 66 -38.31 -14.97 -49.51
N PRO A 67 -37.80 -13.82 -50.00
CA PRO A 67 -37.94 -12.53 -49.31
C PRO A 67 -39.41 -12.06 -49.18
N ASN A 68 -40.29 -12.53 -50.06
CA ASN A 68 -41.68 -12.11 -50.11
C ASN A 68 -42.54 -12.81 -49.04
N LYS A 69 -42.63 -12.19 -47.86
CA LYS A 69 -43.43 -12.69 -46.73
C LYS A 69 -44.96 -12.61 -46.94
N MET A 70 -45.46 -11.88 -47.93
CA MET A 70 -46.91 -11.79 -48.17
C MET A 70 -47.48 -13.10 -48.71
N ARG A 71 -46.86 -13.67 -49.75
CA ARG A 71 -47.31 -14.95 -50.33
C ARG A 71 -47.19 -16.13 -49.37
N PHE A 72 -46.21 -16.10 -48.47
CA PHE A 72 -46.09 -17.09 -47.40
C PHE A 72 -47.28 -17.04 -46.44
N LYS A 73 -47.74 -15.84 -46.06
CA LYS A 73 -48.93 -15.67 -45.21
C LYS A 73 -50.22 -16.08 -45.92
N GLU A 74 -50.38 -15.75 -47.20
CA GLU A 74 -51.54 -16.18 -48.01
C GLU A 74 -51.62 -17.70 -48.11
N ASN A 75 -50.49 -18.37 -48.35
CA ASN A 75 -50.41 -19.83 -48.36
C ASN A 75 -50.75 -20.43 -46.98
N GLN A 76 -50.29 -19.82 -45.89
CA GLN A 76 -50.62 -20.26 -44.53
C GLN A 76 -52.13 -20.16 -44.22
N ILE A 77 -52.80 -19.10 -44.67
CA ILE A 77 -54.25 -18.94 -44.53
C ILE A 77 -54.99 -20.01 -45.34
N ALA A 78 -54.61 -20.21 -46.61
CA ALA A 78 -55.23 -21.24 -47.45
C ALA A 78 -55.05 -22.66 -46.90
N MET A 79 -53.91 -22.98 -46.28
CA MET A 79 -53.71 -24.26 -45.59
C MET A 79 -54.63 -24.43 -44.38
N MET A 80 -54.83 -23.38 -43.61
CA MET A 80 -55.73 -23.39 -42.45
C MET A 80 -57.19 -23.62 -42.90
N ASP A 81 -57.62 -22.98 -43.98
CA ASP A 81 -58.98 -23.14 -44.53
C ASP A 81 -59.21 -24.58 -45.04
N VAL A 82 -58.27 -25.13 -45.80
CA VAL A 82 -58.36 -26.54 -46.28
C VAL A 82 -58.33 -27.53 -45.12
N THR A 83 -57.58 -27.25 -44.06
CA THR A 83 -57.54 -28.08 -42.84
C THR A 83 -58.91 -28.09 -42.14
N ASN A 84 -59.56 -26.92 -42.05
CA ASN A 84 -60.90 -26.81 -41.48
C ASN A 84 -61.95 -27.55 -42.33
N GLU A 85 -61.87 -27.45 -43.67
CA GLU A 85 -62.73 -28.18 -44.60
C GLU A 85 -62.54 -29.70 -44.50
N LEU A 86 -61.30 -30.18 -44.39
CA LEU A 86 -60.97 -31.60 -44.18
C LEU A 86 -61.57 -32.14 -42.87
N GLN A 87 -61.48 -31.35 -41.79
CA GLN A 87 -62.03 -31.73 -40.50
C GLN A 87 -63.56 -31.82 -40.54
N GLN A 88 -64.22 -30.88 -41.22
CA GLN A 88 -65.67 -30.90 -41.43
C GLN A 88 -66.11 -32.09 -42.29
N SER A 89 -65.40 -32.39 -43.39
CA SER A 89 -65.66 -33.56 -44.24
C SER A 89 -65.52 -34.87 -43.46
N THR A 90 -64.45 -34.99 -42.67
CA THR A 90 -64.20 -36.18 -41.83
C THR A 90 -65.29 -36.35 -40.78
N HIS A 91 -65.75 -35.25 -40.18
CA HIS A 91 -66.84 -35.27 -39.22
C HIS A 91 -68.18 -35.67 -39.88
N ALA A 92 -68.46 -35.15 -41.08
CA ALA A 92 -69.64 -35.52 -41.87
C ALA A 92 -69.63 -37.01 -42.25
N LEU A 93 -68.47 -37.56 -42.63
CA LEU A 93 -68.29 -38.99 -42.90
C LEU A 93 -68.55 -39.83 -41.65
N ALA A 94 -67.94 -39.48 -40.52
CA ALA A 94 -68.11 -40.19 -39.25
C ALA A 94 -69.57 -40.16 -38.76
N LYS A 95 -70.26 -39.02 -38.93
CA LYS A 95 -71.68 -38.88 -38.60
C LYS A 95 -72.54 -39.80 -39.47
N ASN A 96 -72.33 -39.82 -40.78
CA ASN A 96 -73.07 -40.68 -41.71
C ASN A 96 -72.83 -42.18 -41.45
N LEU A 97 -71.62 -42.56 -41.07
CA LEU A 97 -71.30 -43.94 -40.67
C LEU A 97 -71.95 -44.32 -39.34
N LYS A 98 -72.02 -43.39 -38.38
CA LYS A 98 -72.57 -43.62 -37.03
C LYS A 98 -74.10 -43.60 -36.99
N SER A 99 -74.76 -42.82 -37.86
CA SER A 99 -76.23 -42.72 -37.91
C SER A 99 -76.91 -43.93 -38.56
N HIS A 100 -76.15 -44.90 -39.08
CA HIS A 100 -76.70 -46.11 -39.69
C HIS A 100 -76.29 -47.42 -38.97
N PRO A 101 -76.96 -47.77 -37.86
CA PRO A 101 -77.16 -49.17 -37.50
C PRO A 101 -77.99 -49.84 -38.60
N SER A 102 -77.50 -50.95 -39.15
CA SER A 102 -78.17 -51.67 -40.23
C SER A 102 -79.60 -52.02 -39.82
N VAL A 103 -80.59 -51.39 -40.45
CA VAL A 103 -82.02 -51.71 -40.30
C VAL A 103 -82.22 -53.22 -40.50
N ALA A 104 -81.44 -53.84 -41.40
CA ALA A 104 -81.43 -55.29 -41.60
C ALA A 104 -80.94 -56.07 -40.36
N GLN A 105 -79.90 -55.61 -39.66
CA GLN A 105 -79.45 -56.26 -38.41
C GLN A 105 -80.49 -56.15 -37.30
N ASN A 106 -81.18 -55.02 -37.19
CA ASN A 106 -82.27 -54.86 -36.22
C ASN A 106 -83.47 -55.75 -36.56
N LEU A 107 -83.83 -55.87 -37.84
CA LEU A 107 -84.89 -56.78 -38.29
C LEU A 107 -84.54 -58.25 -38.03
N ILE A 108 -83.30 -58.67 -38.28
CA ILE A 108 -82.82 -60.04 -37.95
C ILE A 108 -82.90 -60.32 -36.45
N LYS A 109 -82.54 -59.34 -35.60
CA LYS A 109 -82.68 -59.48 -34.13
C LYS A 109 -84.14 -59.66 -33.72
N ILE A 110 -85.04 -58.83 -34.25
CA ILE A 110 -86.48 -58.92 -33.99
C ILE A 110 -87.01 -60.30 -34.40
N GLN A 111 -86.63 -60.80 -35.58
CA GLN A 111 -87.03 -62.13 -36.06
C GLN A 111 -86.55 -63.25 -35.13
N ASN A 112 -85.29 -63.19 -34.67
CA ASN A 112 -84.75 -64.17 -33.74
C ASN A 112 -85.44 -64.12 -32.36
N GLU A 113 -85.71 -62.92 -31.84
CA GLU A 113 -86.43 -62.73 -30.57
C GLU A 113 -87.87 -63.24 -30.67
N GLN A 114 -88.55 -62.98 -31.78
CA GLN A 114 -89.89 -63.51 -32.07
C GLN A 114 -89.89 -65.04 -32.12
N ALA A 115 -88.95 -65.65 -32.84
CA ALA A 115 -88.84 -67.12 -32.92
C ALA A 115 -88.57 -67.76 -31.55
N ASN A 116 -87.70 -67.13 -30.75
CA ASN A 116 -87.41 -67.58 -29.38
C ASN A 116 -88.65 -67.47 -28.47
N LEU A 117 -89.41 -66.38 -28.58
CA LEU A 117 -90.64 -66.17 -27.82
C LEU A 117 -91.75 -67.17 -28.22
N GLN A 118 -91.93 -67.40 -29.53
CA GLN A 118 -92.86 -68.41 -30.04
C GLN A 118 -92.49 -69.81 -29.52
N THR A 119 -91.20 -70.15 -29.49
CA THR A 119 -90.72 -71.43 -28.95
C THR A 119 -91.03 -71.55 -27.45
N LEU A 120 -90.80 -70.48 -26.69
CA LEU A 120 -91.08 -70.44 -25.25
C LEU A 120 -92.57 -70.57 -24.95
N ILE A 121 -93.43 -69.87 -25.68
CA ILE A 121 -94.89 -69.93 -25.50
C ILE A 121 -95.41 -71.33 -25.87
N ASN A 122 -94.97 -71.90 -27.00
CA ASN A 122 -95.33 -73.27 -27.39
C ASN A 122 -94.94 -74.29 -26.32
N LYS A 123 -93.74 -74.17 -25.75
CA LYS A 123 -93.27 -75.05 -24.66
C LYS A 123 -94.12 -74.86 -23.39
N THR A 124 -94.50 -73.63 -23.09
CA THR A 124 -95.34 -73.28 -21.93
C THR A 124 -96.76 -73.81 -22.09
N ILE A 125 -97.36 -73.75 -23.29
CA ILE A 125 -98.67 -74.37 -23.57
C ILE A 125 -98.63 -75.88 -23.31
N ARG A 126 -97.55 -76.56 -23.74
CA ARG A 126 -97.36 -77.99 -23.47
C ARG A 126 -97.25 -78.28 -21.98
N GLU A 127 -96.43 -77.51 -21.26
CA GLU A 127 -96.27 -77.66 -19.80
C GLU A 127 -97.58 -77.38 -19.04
N LEU A 128 -98.37 -76.39 -19.47
CA LEU A 128 -99.65 -76.05 -18.85
C LEU A 128 -100.69 -77.15 -19.01
N ARG A 129 -100.64 -77.94 -20.10
CA ARG A 129 -101.48 -79.14 -20.25
C ARG A 129 -101.10 -80.23 -19.24
N GLU A 130 -99.88 -80.20 -18.71
CA GLU A 130 -99.36 -81.06 -17.65
C GLU A 130 -99.36 -80.40 -16.25
N TYR A 131 -100.06 -79.26 -16.10
CA TYR A 131 -100.13 -78.48 -14.86
C TYR A 131 -98.79 -77.88 -14.37
N LYS A 132 -97.83 -77.66 -15.27
CA LYS A 132 -96.50 -77.06 -14.99
C LYS A 132 -96.27 -75.78 -15.83
N TYR A 133 -95.28 -74.97 -15.46
CA TYR A 133 -94.87 -73.77 -16.22
C TYR A 133 -93.40 -73.37 -15.97
N ASP A 134 -92.57 -74.34 -15.62
CA ASP A 134 -91.18 -74.11 -15.19
C ASP A 134 -90.33 -73.43 -16.28
N SER A 135 -90.61 -73.66 -17.57
CA SER A 135 -89.87 -73.01 -18.65
C SER A 135 -90.11 -71.50 -18.71
N LEU A 136 -91.36 -71.06 -18.55
CA LEU A 136 -91.68 -69.63 -18.53
C LEU A 136 -91.07 -68.96 -17.30
N ARG A 137 -91.16 -69.62 -16.13
CA ARG A 137 -90.58 -69.13 -14.89
C ARG A 137 -89.06 -68.98 -15.00
N ASN A 138 -88.36 -70.02 -15.46
CA ASN A 138 -86.91 -70.00 -15.62
C ASN A 138 -86.47 -68.94 -16.64
N ALA A 139 -87.18 -68.79 -17.76
CA ALA A 139 -86.88 -67.76 -18.75
C ALA A 139 -87.07 -66.34 -18.17
N CYS A 140 -88.15 -66.09 -17.42
CA CYS A 140 -88.36 -64.80 -16.75
C CYS A 140 -87.28 -64.51 -15.71
N ASP A 141 -86.88 -65.51 -14.92
CA ASP A 141 -85.83 -65.38 -13.92
C ASP A 141 -84.45 -65.12 -14.58
N GLU A 142 -84.17 -65.78 -15.71
CA GLU A 142 -82.95 -65.56 -16.48
C GLU A 142 -82.90 -64.15 -17.08
N GLU A 143 -83.98 -63.68 -17.71
CA GLU A 143 -84.06 -62.31 -18.25
C GLU A 143 -83.96 -61.25 -17.15
N LYS A 144 -84.56 -61.49 -15.97
CA LYS A 144 -84.40 -60.62 -14.81
C LYS A 144 -82.96 -60.58 -14.32
N ARG A 145 -82.25 -61.72 -14.29
CA ARG A 145 -80.82 -61.78 -13.95
C ARG A 145 -79.97 -61.04 -14.99
N LYS A 146 -80.21 -61.25 -16.29
CA LYS A 146 -79.51 -60.54 -17.37
C LYS A 146 -79.70 -59.03 -17.26
N LYS A 147 -80.94 -58.57 -17.04
CA LYS A 147 -81.25 -57.15 -16.84
C LYS A 147 -80.51 -56.56 -15.64
N ASN A 148 -80.49 -57.26 -14.50
CA ASN A 148 -79.79 -56.80 -13.30
C ASN A 148 -78.27 -56.74 -13.51
N THR A 149 -77.68 -57.76 -14.16
CA THR A 149 -76.24 -57.76 -14.50
C THR A 149 -75.90 -56.60 -15.43
N LEU A 150 -76.70 -56.38 -16.48
CA LEU A 150 -76.52 -55.25 -17.39
C LEU A 150 -76.59 -53.92 -16.66
N GLN A 151 -77.58 -53.73 -15.79
CA GLN A 151 -77.72 -52.50 -15.00
C GLN A 151 -76.51 -52.27 -14.07
N ASN A 152 -76.00 -53.32 -13.43
CA ASN A 152 -74.81 -53.23 -12.59
C ASN A 152 -73.56 -52.87 -13.41
N THR A 153 -73.41 -53.44 -14.60
CA THR A 153 -72.32 -53.08 -15.53
C THR A 153 -72.42 -51.62 -15.96
N ILE A 154 -73.62 -51.14 -16.33
CA ILE A 154 -73.86 -49.73 -16.70
C ILE A 154 -73.50 -48.79 -15.55
N ASN A 155 -73.89 -49.13 -14.31
CA ASN A 155 -73.59 -48.30 -13.15
C ASN A 155 -72.08 -48.23 -12.88
N ARG A 156 -71.38 -49.38 -12.94
CA ARG A 156 -69.92 -49.41 -12.78
C ARG A 156 -69.19 -48.65 -13.89
N GLU A 157 -69.68 -48.74 -15.12
CA GLU A 157 -69.10 -47.99 -16.24
C GLU A 157 -69.29 -46.48 -16.04
N LYS A 158 -70.46 -46.04 -15.56
CA LYS A 158 -70.70 -44.63 -15.19
C LYS A 158 -69.75 -44.16 -14.09
N GLU A 159 -69.64 -44.92 -13.00
CA GLU A 159 -68.73 -44.60 -11.88
C GLU A 159 -67.27 -44.51 -12.34
N ALA A 160 -66.83 -45.48 -13.17
CA ALA A 160 -65.50 -45.47 -13.73
C ALA A 160 -65.27 -44.27 -14.67
N SER A 161 -66.27 -43.91 -15.48
CA SER A 161 -66.20 -42.76 -16.39
C SER A 161 -66.15 -41.43 -15.62
N ASP A 162 -66.91 -41.30 -14.53
CA ASP A 162 -66.90 -40.12 -13.67
C ASP A 162 -65.56 -39.99 -12.94
N LEU A 163 -65.01 -41.08 -12.41
CA LEU A 163 -63.68 -41.11 -11.80
C LEU A 163 -62.58 -40.79 -12.82
N GLN A 164 -62.67 -41.33 -14.03
CA GLN A 164 -61.73 -41.00 -15.10
C GLN A 164 -61.76 -39.49 -15.41
N ARG A 165 -62.96 -38.90 -15.47
CA ARG A 165 -63.11 -37.46 -15.70
C ARG A 165 -62.56 -36.63 -14.55
N SER A 166 -62.75 -37.03 -13.30
CA SER A 166 -62.18 -36.31 -12.15
C SER A 166 -60.66 -36.38 -12.15
N LEU A 167 -60.09 -37.56 -12.37
CA LEU A 167 -58.63 -37.75 -12.45
C LEU A 167 -58.01 -36.98 -13.63
N GLN A 168 -58.67 -36.94 -14.79
CA GLN A 168 -58.22 -36.11 -15.91
C GLN A 168 -58.20 -34.62 -15.57
N LYS A 169 -59.20 -34.14 -14.82
CA LYS A 169 -59.27 -32.76 -14.35
C LYS A 169 -58.17 -32.45 -13.33
N GLU A 170 -57.95 -33.33 -12.36
CA GLU A 170 -56.88 -33.20 -11.36
C GLU A 170 -55.50 -33.18 -12.04
N LEU A 171 -55.26 -34.10 -12.97
CA LEU A 171 -54.00 -34.15 -13.70
C LEU A 171 -53.77 -32.92 -14.58
N ALA A 172 -54.82 -32.36 -15.18
CA ALA A 172 -54.72 -31.09 -15.92
C ALA A 172 -54.42 -29.90 -14.99
N ASN A 173 -55.04 -29.84 -13.82
CA ASN A 173 -54.78 -28.81 -12.83
C ASN A 173 -53.34 -28.91 -12.28
N GLU A 174 -52.87 -30.11 -11.96
CA GLU A 174 -51.52 -30.34 -11.45
C GLU A 174 -50.46 -29.93 -12.48
N ARG A 175 -50.67 -30.27 -13.75
CA ARG A 175 -49.78 -29.82 -14.85
C ARG A 175 -49.71 -28.30 -14.94
N LYS A 176 -50.85 -27.63 -14.80
CA LYS A 176 -50.93 -26.17 -14.83
C LYS A 176 -50.18 -25.55 -13.63
N LEU A 177 -50.37 -26.07 -12.43
CA LEU A 177 -49.68 -25.60 -11.22
C LEU A 177 -48.16 -25.78 -11.35
N LEU A 178 -47.70 -26.93 -11.85
CA LEU A 178 -46.28 -27.18 -12.09
C LEU A 178 -45.70 -26.22 -13.14
N GLU A 179 -46.45 -25.92 -14.19
CA GLU A 179 -46.02 -24.95 -15.22
C GLU A 179 -45.93 -23.52 -14.65
N GLU A 180 -46.90 -23.10 -13.83
CA GLU A 180 -46.86 -21.83 -13.09
C GLU A 180 -45.63 -21.76 -12.17
N GLU A 181 -45.36 -22.81 -11.38
CA GLU A 181 -44.20 -22.86 -10.48
C GLU A 181 -42.87 -22.82 -11.25
N VAL A 182 -42.77 -23.54 -12.38
CA VAL A 182 -41.58 -23.49 -13.24
C VAL A 182 -41.36 -22.08 -13.78
N ASN A 183 -42.43 -21.40 -14.21
CA ASN A 183 -42.35 -20.03 -14.70
C ASN A 183 -41.92 -19.04 -13.61
N GLU A 184 -42.47 -19.16 -12.40
CA GLU A 184 -42.07 -18.35 -11.24
C GLU A 184 -40.59 -18.56 -10.88
N ARG A 185 -40.15 -19.82 -10.79
CA ARG A 185 -38.75 -20.15 -10.52
C ARG A 185 -37.82 -19.62 -11.61
N ASN A 186 -38.21 -19.72 -12.89
CA ASN A 186 -37.45 -19.15 -14.00
C ASN A 186 -37.35 -17.62 -13.93
N ALA A 187 -38.42 -16.93 -13.51
CA ALA A 187 -38.39 -15.49 -13.29
C ALA A 187 -37.41 -15.10 -12.18
N VAL A 188 -37.41 -15.82 -11.05
CA VAL A 188 -36.44 -15.62 -9.97
C VAL A 188 -35.01 -15.87 -10.44
N ILE A 189 -34.76 -16.94 -11.21
CA ILE A 189 -33.45 -17.21 -11.79
C ILE A 189 -32.99 -16.06 -12.69
N GLN A 190 -33.90 -15.48 -13.48
CA GLN A 190 -33.58 -14.35 -14.35
C GLN A 190 -33.22 -13.10 -13.53
N GLN A 191 -34.02 -12.77 -12.51
CA GLN A 191 -33.73 -11.66 -11.60
C GLN A 191 -32.36 -11.83 -10.92
N LEU A 192 -32.06 -13.02 -10.41
CA LEU A 192 -30.77 -13.29 -9.78
C LEU A 192 -29.60 -13.15 -10.77
N LYS A 193 -29.78 -13.60 -12.02
CA LYS A 193 -28.78 -13.40 -13.08
C LYS A 193 -28.54 -11.92 -13.37
N ASP A 194 -29.60 -11.13 -13.45
CA ASP A 194 -29.51 -9.69 -13.72
C ASP A 194 -28.80 -8.97 -12.57
N THR A 195 -29.15 -9.28 -11.31
CA THR A 195 -28.46 -8.76 -10.12
C THR A 195 -26.97 -9.14 -10.10
N ILE A 196 -26.62 -10.37 -10.44
CA ILE A 196 -25.22 -10.80 -10.54
C ILE A 196 -24.48 -10.01 -11.62
N GLN A 197 -25.11 -9.77 -12.78
CA GLN A 197 -24.50 -8.97 -13.85
C GLN A 197 -24.31 -7.51 -13.42
N GLU A 198 -25.28 -6.92 -12.73
CA GLU A 198 -25.20 -5.56 -12.20
C GLU A 198 -24.06 -5.43 -11.18
N ILE A 199 -24.00 -6.30 -10.18
CA ILE A 199 -22.93 -6.32 -9.17
C ILE A 199 -21.56 -6.47 -9.84
N ASN A 200 -21.44 -7.35 -10.82
CA ASN A 200 -20.18 -7.54 -11.55
C ASN A 200 -19.78 -6.30 -12.35
N ARG A 201 -20.73 -5.60 -12.99
CA ARG A 201 -20.45 -4.36 -13.72
C ARG A 201 -19.99 -3.26 -12.76
N LEU A 202 -20.71 -3.07 -11.65
CA LEU A 202 -20.37 -2.08 -10.62
C LEU A 202 -18.99 -2.36 -10.03
N THR A 203 -18.77 -3.58 -9.52
CA THR A 203 -17.50 -4.00 -8.93
C THR A 203 -16.32 -3.82 -9.90
N ASN A 204 -16.48 -4.19 -11.16
CA ASN A 204 -15.42 -4.00 -12.17
C ASN A 204 -15.14 -2.52 -12.44
N SER A 205 -16.17 -1.66 -12.43
CA SER A 205 -16.00 -0.22 -12.60
C SER A 205 -15.31 0.43 -11.39
N GLU A 206 -15.70 0.05 -10.18
CA GLU A 206 -15.08 0.50 -8.92
C GLU A 206 -13.63 0.05 -8.84
N GLN A 207 -13.32 -1.22 -9.15
CA GLN A 207 -11.95 -1.70 -9.18
C GLN A 207 -11.07 -0.93 -10.16
N LYS A 208 -11.59 -0.56 -11.34
CA LYS A 208 -10.86 0.28 -12.30
C LYS A 208 -10.64 1.69 -11.76
N TYR A 209 -11.65 2.27 -11.13
CA TYR A 209 -11.57 3.59 -10.51
C TYR A 209 -10.52 3.61 -9.39
N ILE A 210 -10.64 2.71 -8.42
CA ILE A 210 -9.71 2.57 -7.29
C ILE A 210 -8.28 2.37 -7.80
N LYS A 211 -8.06 1.46 -8.76
CA LYS A 211 -6.72 1.25 -9.34
C LYS A 211 -6.14 2.53 -9.95
N LYS A 212 -6.97 3.32 -10.65
CA LYS A 212 -6.53 4.58 -11.27
C LYS A 212 -6.23 5.63 -10.21
N GLU A 213 -7.08 5.75 -9.20
CA GLU A 213 -6.91 6.67 -8.07
C GLU A 213 -5.66 6.33 -7.26
N THR A 214 -5.48 5.07 -6.85
CA THR A 214 -4.29 4.61 -6.12
C THR A 214 -3.02 4.87 -6.93
N LYS A 215 -3.01 4.56 -8.23
CA LYS A 215 -1.85 4.82 -9.08
C LYS A 215 -1.53 6.31 -9.21
N ALA A 216 -2.55 7.17 -9.33
CA ALA A 216 -2.37 8.61 -9.38
C ALA A 216 -1.82 9.15 -8.05
N HIS A 217 -2.38 8.67 -6.92
CA HIS A 217 -1.92 9.03 -5.59
C HIS A 217 -0.47 8.58 -5.36
N GLU A 218 -0.12 7.33 -5.65
CA GLU A 218 1.25 6.83 -5.58
C GLU A 218 2.22 7.65 -6.42
N SER A 219 1.83 8.02 -7.65
CA SER A 219 2.67 8.86 -8.52
C SER A 219 2.88 10.25 -7.93
N SER A 220 1.83 10.86 -7.38
CA SER A 220 1.90 12.19 -6.75
C SER A 220 2.77 12.16 -5.50
N VAL A 221 2.59 11.16 -4.64
CA VAL A 221 3.40 10.98 -3.42
C VAL A 221 4.86 10.72 -3.80
N ARG A 222 5.12 9.85 -4.78
CA ARG A 222 6.47 9.58 -5.26
C ARG A 222 7.15 10.86 -5.76
N GLN A 223 6.46 11.69 -6.53
CA GLN A 223 7.01 12.94 -7.03
C GLN A 223 7.33 13.92 -5.88
N CYS A 224 6.42 14.05 -4.90
CA CYS A 224 6.66 14.88 -3.72
C CYS A 224 7.89 14.41 -2.93
N CYS A 225 8.00 13.11 -2.68
CA CYS A 225 9.16 12.52 -2.01
C CYS A 225 10.45 12.74 -2.80
N GLN A 226 10.43 12.57 -4.13
CA GLN A 226 11.60 12.82 -4.99
C GLN A 226 12.07 14.27 -4.95
N VAL A 227 11.14 15.23 -4.97
CA VAL A 227 11.49 16.66 -4.82
C VAL A 227 12.11 16.91 -3.45
N LYS A 228 11.50 16.40 -2.38
CA LYS A 228 12.04 16.56 -1.02
C LYS A 228 13.41 15.91 -0.84
N GLU A 229 13.62 14.75 -1.44
CA GLU A 229 14.92 14.06 -1.44
C GLU A 229 15.97 14.88 -2.19
N SER A 230 15.63 15.45 -3.35
CA SER A 230 16.52 16.33 -4.10
C SER A 230 16.90 17.59 -3.31
N GLU A 231 15.93 18.23 -2.66
CA GLU A 231 16.18 19.40 -1.79
C GLU A 231 17.15 19.06 -0.65
N LEU A 232 16.94 17.92 0.03
CA LEU A 232 17.81 17.49 1.12
C LEU A 232 19.21 17.12 0.63
N LEU A 233 19.34 16.55 -0.57
CA LEU A 233 20.64 16.26 -1.18
C LEU A 233 21.39 17.55 -1.55
N GLU A 234 20.68 18.57 -2.04
CA GLU A 234 21.26 19.89 -2.31
C GLU A 234 21.72 20.57 -1.02
N GLU A 235 20.87 20.60 0.01
CA GLU A 235 21.22 21.13 1.34
C GLU A 235 22.44 20.41 1.94
N LYS A 236 22.47 19.08 1.85
CA LYS A 236 23.63 18.28 2.27
C LYS A 236 24.90 18.69 1.51
N SER A 237 24.80 18.92 0.20
CA SER A 237 25.94 19.36 -0.62
C SER A 237 26.42 20.75 -0.21
N GLU A 238 25.51 21.68 0.05
CA GLU A 238 25.85 23.03 0.52
C GLU A 238 26.53 23.01 1.88
N VAL A 239 25.99 22.25 2.84
CA VAL A 239 26.59 22.10 4.16
C VAL A 239 27.98 21.46 4.06
N ALA A 240 28.16 20.44 3.21
CA ALA A 240 29.47 19.83 2.98
C ALA A 240 30.48 20.84 2.43
N LYS A 241 30.08 21.69 1.47
CA LYS A 241 30.93 22.78 0.96
C LYS A 241 31.28 23.81 2.04
N LYS A 242 30.32 24.19 2.89
CA LYS A 242 30.58 25.09 4.03
C LYS A 242 31.59 24.48 5.00
N ILE A 243 31.44 23.20 5.34
CA ILE A 243 32.40 22.48 6.19
C ILE A 243 33.81 22.50 5.57
N GLU A 244 33.93 22.21 4.27
CA GLU A 244 35.23 22.22 3.58
C GLU A 244 35.88 23.62 3.61
N LEU A 245 35.10 24.68 3.40
CA LEU A 245 35.59 26.05 3.49
C LEU A 245 36.04 26.42 4.90
N GLU A 246 35.26 26.07 5.92
CA GLU A 246 35.61 26.30 7.34
C GLU A 246 36.86 25.51 7.73
N MET A 247 37.00 24.27 7.30
CA MET A 247 38.22 23.47 7.51
C MET A 247 39.45 24.15 6.89
N ARG A 248 39.33 24.62 5.64
CA ARG A 248 40.41 25.34 4.95
C ARG A 248 40.76 26.66 5.65
N ALA A 249 39.77 27.41 6.10
CA ALA A 249 39.97 28.65 6.85
C ALA A 249 40.67 28.37 8.19
N TYR A 250 40.22 27.34 8.91
CA TYR A 250 40.83 26.87 10.15
C TYR A 250 42.30 26.49 9.94
N GLU A 251 42.62 25.69 8.92
CA GLU A 251 43.99 25.33 8.58
C GLU A 251 44.86 26.57 8.33
N GLN A 252 44.37 27.54 7.54
CA GLN A 252 45.11 28.78 7.28
C GLN A 252 45.33 29.62 8.53
N ILE A 253 44.35 29.71 9.43
CA ILE A 253 44.45 30.43 10.70
C ILE A 253 45.49 29.74 11.59
N VAL A 254 45.42 28.42 11.73
CA VAL A 254 46.38 27.65 12.53
C VAL A 254 47.80 27.80 11.98
N ASP A 255 47.97 27.74 10.66
CA ASP A 255 49.26 27.96 10.00
C ASP A 255 49.79 29.37 10.27
N PHE A 256 48.95 30.40 10.13
CA PHE A 256 49.33 31.78 10.40
C PHE A 256 49.75 31.98 11.87
N LEU A 257 48.94 31.51 12.81
CA LEU A 257 49.23 31.61 14.24
C LEU A 257 50.50 30.84 14.62
N THR A 258 50.72 29.67 14.02
CA THR A 258 51.92 28.86 14.25
C THR A 258 53.18 29.58 13.73
N ARG A 259 53.10 30.21 12.55
CA ARG A 259 54.19 31.03 12.00
C ARG A 259 54.48 32.26 12.88
N GLN A 260 53.45 32.97 13.31
CA GLN A 260 53.59 34.12 14.23
C GLN A 260 54.21 33.71 15.56
N ARG A 261 53.72 32.62 16.16
CA ARG A 261 54.28 32.07 17.40
C ARG A 261 55.75 31.73 17.23
N LYS A 262 56.12 31.03 16.15
CA LYS A 262 57.52 30.70 15.86
C LYS A 262 58.38 31.95 15.65
N GLY A 263 57.85 32.98 15.00
CA GLY A 263 58.53 34.27 14.84
C GLY A 263 58.82 34.95 16.17
N LEU A 264 57.82 35.03 17.06
CA LEU A 264 57.98 35.57 18.41
C LEU A 264 58.93 34.71 19.26
N GLU A 265 58.84 33.39 19.19
CA GLU A 265 59.77 32.47 19.87
C GLU A 265 61.21 32.75 19.41
N THR A 266 61.43 32.95 18.11
CA THR A 266 62.76 33.28 17.57
C THR A 266 63.25 34.63 18.09
N GLN A 267 62.40 35.67 18.08
CA GLN A 267 62.75 36.99 18.64
C GLN A 267 63.07 36.91 20.13
N ILE A 268 62.31 36.13 20.91
CA ILE A 268 62.59 35.92 22.33
C ILE A 268 63.97 35.28 22.49
N GLN A 269 64.30 34.25 21.71
CA GLN A 269 65.63 33.63 21.74
C GLN A 269 66.74 34.62 21.38
N GLU A 270 66.55 35.42 20.33
CA GLU A 270 67.51 36.48 19.94
C GLU A 270 67.72 37.51 21.06
N TRP A 271 66.64 37.97 21.70
CA TRP A 271 66.73 38.92 22.81
C TRP A 271 67.33 38.29 24.08
N MET A 272 67.07 37.01 24.35
CA MET A 272 67.72 36.29 25.44
C MET A 272 69.23 36.22 25.24
N VAL A 273 69.69 35.77 24.05
CA VAL A 273 71.12 35.72 23.72
C VAL A 273 71.75 37.09 23.82
N LYS A 274 71.13 38.12 23.23
CA LYS A 274 71.64 39.49 23.31
C LYS A 274 71.71 39.99 24.75
N TYR A 275 70.70 39.72 25.56
CA TYR A 275 70.69 40.11 26.97
C TYR A 275 71.80 39.39 27.76
N GLU A 276 72.02 38.11 27.51
CA GLU A 276 73.13 37.34 28.09
C GLU A 276 74.49 37.93 27.68
N GLU A 277 74.71 38.20 26.38
CA GLU A 277 75.93 38.81 25.85
C GLU A 277 76.16 40.22 26.43
N ASP A 278 75.15 41.08 26.44
CA ASP A 278 75.24 42.43 26.99
C ASP A 278 75.51 42.39 28.50
N THR A 279 74.87 41.47 29.23
CA THR A 279 75.08 41.29 30.67
C THR A 279 76.50 40.79 30.96
N GLU A 280 76.99 39.82 30.20
CA GLU A 280 78.36 39.30 30.31
C GLU A 280 79.38 40.40 29.98
N SER A 281 79.14 41.17 28.91
CA SER A 281 79.96 42.32 28.54
C SER A 281 80.03 43.37 29.65
N LYS A 282 78.88 43.74 30.24
CA LYS A 282 78.83 44.66 31.39
C LYS A 282 79.44 44.09 32.66
N ALA A 283 79.30 42.80 32.93
CA ALA A 283 79.99 42.15 34.03
C ALA A 283 81.52 42.20 33.85
N ASN A 284 82.00 41.95 32.63
CA ASN A 284 83.42 42.05 32.27
C ASN A 284 83.95 43.48 32.37
N GLU A 285 83.20 44.48 31.90
CA GLU A 285 83.54 45.90 32.07
C GLU A 285 83.62 46.28 33.55
N LEU A 286 82.63 45.88 34.36
CA LEU A 286 82.63 46.11 35.80
C LEU A 286 83.82 45.45 36.48
N GLU A 287 84.16 44.23 36.11
CA GLU A 287 85.30 43.51 36.67
C GLU A 287 86.62 44.18 36.27
N SER A 288 86.77 44.63 35.03
CA SER A 288 87.92 45.43 34.60
C SER A 288 88.04 46.76 35.36
N LEU A 289 86.92 47.46 35.59
CA LEU A 289 86.90 48.69 36.38
C LEU A 289 87.24 48.43 37.86
N LYS A 290 86.75 47.34 38.44
CA LYS A 290 87.14 46.91 39.79
C LYS A 290 88.63 46.64 39.86
N GLN A 291 89.19 45.88 38.92
CA GLN A 291 90.63 45.59 38.85
C GLN A 291 91.45 46.88 38.72
N LYS A 292 91.04 47.82 37.86
CA LYS A 292 91.68 49.13 37.74
C LYS A 292 91.61 49.92 39.05
N ARG A 293 90.44 49.97 39.70
CA ARG A 293 90.27 50.63 41.00
C ARG A 293 91.17 50.01 42.06
N THR A 294 91.28 48.69 42.12
CA THR A 294 92.17 48.00 43.06
C THR A 294 93.62 48.36 42.76
N ALA A 295 94.05 48.30 41.50
CA ALA A 295 95.42 48.66 41.11
C ALA A 295 95.75 50.13 41.39
N ASP A 296 94.80 51.05 41.21
CA ASP A 296 95.00 52.46 41.54
C ASP A 296 94.97 52.71 43.06
N LEU A 297 94.20 51.92 43.82
CA LEU A 297 94.24 51.93 45.28
C LEU A 297 95.60 51.43 45.79
N ASP A 298 96.11 50.32 45.24
CA ASP A 298 97.43 49.78 45.59
C ASP A 298 98.53 50.81 45.31
N LYS A 299 98.51 51.47 44.14
CA LYS A 299 99.45 52.57 43.83
C LYS A 299 99.30 53.76 44.78
N PHE A 300 98.08 54.10 45.18
CA PHE A 300 97.85 55.19 46.12
C PHE A 300 98.40 54.83 47.50
N GLU A 301 98.19 53.61 47.98
CA GLU A 301 98.78 53.10 49.22
C GLU A 301 100.31 53.08 49.14
N GLU A 302 100.91 52.67 48.01
CA GLU A 302 102.35 52.78 47.77
C GLU A 302 102.84 54.23 47.82
N LEU A 303 102.12 55.17 47.21
CA LEU A 303 102.45 56.59 47.24
C LEU A 303 102.35 57.16 48.65
N VAL A 304 101.30 56.84 49.40
CA VAL A 304 101.12 57.25 50.79
C VAL A 304 102.29 56.73 51.63
N ALA A 305 102.65 55.46 51.50
CA ALA A 305 103.82 54.89 52.19
C ALA A 305 105.12 55.63 51.81
N ALA A 306 105.30 55.98 50.53
CA ALA A 306 106.46 56.76 50.08
C ALA A 306 106.47 58.20 50.64
N TYR A 307 105.30 58.85 50.74
CA TYR A 307 105.16 60.17 51.35
C TYR A 307 105.42 60.12 52.86
N GLU A 308 104.91 59.11 53.57
CA GLU A 308 105.20 58.91 54.99
C GLU A 308 106.70 58.68 55.24
N GLU A 309 107.36 57.94 54.36
CA GLU A 309 108.82 57.74 54.45
C GLU A 309 109.60 59.04 54.18
N LEU A 310 109.18 59.83 53.18
CA LEU A 310 109.74 61.17 52.93
C LEU A 310 109.47 62.13 54.11
N GLU A 311 108.30 62.08 54.72
CA GLU A 311 107.94 62.90 55.86
C GLU A 311 108.80 62.54 57.08
N LYS A 312 109.05 61.24 57.33
CA LYS A 312 110.06 60.81 58.32
C LYS A 312 111.44 61.38 58.02
N VAL A 313 111.92 61.29 56.77
CA VAL A 313 113.22 61.85 56.38
C VAL A 313 113.28 63.37 56.59
N VAL A 314 112.20 64.09 56.30
CA VAL A 314 112.10 65.54 56.53
C VAL A 314 112.09 65.87 58.03
N GLU A 315 111.33 65.13 58.83
CA GLU A 315 111.28 65.33 60.27
C GLU A 315 112.63 64.97 60.92
N GLU A 316 113.32 63.96 60.42
CA GLU A 316 114.70 63.63 60.79
C GLU A 316 115.69 64.76 60.43
N ASP A 317 115.63 65.33 59.21
CA ASP A 317 116.45 66.50 58.83
C ASP A 317 116.14 67.72 59.71
N ARG A 318 114.87 67.92 60.04
CA ARG A 318 114.43 68.99 60.96
C ARG A 318 114.99 68.79 62.36
N GLN A 319 114.98 67.56 62.88
CA GLN A 319 115.58 67.22 64.17
C GLN A 319 117.11 67.34 64.16
N VAL A 320 117.77 66.99 63.06
CA VAL A 320 119.23 67.20 62.89
C VAL A 320 119.56 68.69 62.90
N LYS A 321 118.85 69.51 62.12
CA LYS A 321 119.05 70.98 62.12
C LYS A 321 118.76 71.61 63.47
N ALA A 322 117.74 71.13 64.20
CA ALA A 322 117.44 71.58 65.56
C ALA A 322 118.59 71.26 66.54
N ARG A 323 119.17 70.05 66.45
CA ARG A 323 120.34 69.66 67.25
C ARG A 323 121.57 70.51 66.92
N GLU A 324 121.85 70.74 65.64
CA GLU A 324 122.96 71.62 65.21
C GLU A 324 122.79 73.08 65.66
N ALA A 325 121.55 73.58 65.68
CA ALA A 325 121.24 74.92 66.18
C ALA A 325 121.47 75.04 67.70
N GLU A 326 121.11 74.02 68.46
CA GLU A 326 121.30 73.97 69.92
C GLU A 326 122.80 73.87 70.28
N GLU A 327 123.58 73.07 69.55
CA GLU A 327 125.04 72.98 69.73
C GLU A 327 125.74 74.32 69.44
N LYS A 328 125.36 75.02 68.37
CA LYS A 328 125.86 76.38 68.07
C LYS A 328 125.51 77.36 69.18
N ARG A 329 124.32 77.24 69.78
CA ARG A 329 123.86 78.11 70.88
C ARG A 329 124.70 77.90 72.15
N LEU A 330 124.97 76.65 72.51
CA LEU A 330 125.85 76.28 73.63
C LEU A 330 127.29 76.75 73.42
N MET A 331 127.83 76.63 72.20
CA MET A 331 129.18 77.10 71.89
C MET A 331 129.30 78.62 72.00
N ASN A 332 128.30 79.37 71.52
CA ASN A 332 128.25 80.82 71.67
C ASN A 332 128.13 81.26 73.14
N ALA A 333 127.38 80.52 73.97
CA ALA A 333 127.30 80.78 75.41
C ALA A 333 128.66 80.59 76.13
N LYS A 334 129.45 79.57 75.75
CA LYS A 334 130.81 79.35 76.27
C LYS A 334 131.79 80.49 75.88
N ILE A 335 131.65 81.03 74.66
CA ILE A 335 132.42 82.20 74.19
C ILE A 335 132.01 83.48 74.96
N ALA A 336 130.72 83.65 75.24
CA ALA A 336 130.23 84.78 76.03
C ALA A 336 130.71 84.73 77.50
N ALA A 337 130.76 83.53 78.11
CA ALA A 337 131.26 83.32 79.46
C ALA A 337 132.77 83.61 79.59
N SER A 338 133.58 83.13 78.63
CA SER A 338 135.02 83.43 78.58
C SER A 338 135.32 84.92 78.39
N THR A 339 134.49 85.63 77.61
CA THR A 339 134.61 87.09 77.43
C THR A 339 134.26 87.89 78.71
N LYS A 340 133.31 87.41 79.52
CA LYS A 340 132.96 88.02 80.83
C LYS A 340 134.08 87.85 81.86
N ILE A 341 134.75 86.69 81.89
CA ILE A 341 135.90 86.44 82.78
C ILE A 341 137.10 87.33 82.38
N GLN A 342 137.39 87.46 81.07
CA GLN A 342 138.45 88.34 80.57
C GLN A 342 138.21 89.83 80.88
N ARG A 343 136.95 90.28 80.90
CA ARG A 343 136.58 91.67 81.25
C ARG A 343 136.67 91.97 82.75
N TRP A 344 136.38 90.99 83.62
CA TRP A 344 136.45 91.16 85.07
C TRP A 344 137.91 91.24 85.56
N TRP A 345 138.80 90.38 85.09
CA TRP A 345 140.22 90.38 85.48
C TRP A 345 140.96 91.67 85.05
N ARG A 346 140.62 92.24 83.88
CA ARG A 346 141.21 93.49 83.36
C ARG A 346 140.77 94.75 84.11
N LYS A 347 139.65 94.71 84.86
CA LYS A 347 139.11 95.88 85.59
C LYS A 347 139.64 95.99 87.02
N THR A 348 140.01 94.87 87.65
CA THR A 348 140.46 94.83 89.07
C THR A 348 141.96 95.13 89.24
N LEU A 349 142.79 94.94 88.21
CA LEU A 349 144.21 95.28 88.26
C LEU A 349 144.49 96.79 88.06
N ALA A 350 143.53 97.54 87.51
CA ALA A 350 143.70 98.93 87.06
C ALA A 350 143.43 100.01 88.13
N LEU A 351 142.99 99.64 89.35
CA LEU A 351 142.65 100.58 90.43
C LEU A 351 143.70 100.70 91.56
N ARG A 352 144.86 100.00 91.48
CA ARG A 352 145.86 100.00 92.57
C ARG A 352 147.16 100.77 92.30
N LYS A 353 147.47 101.26 91.10
CA LYS A 353 148.76 101.97 90.86
C LYS A 353 148.70 103.00 89.73
N ALA A 354 148.38 104.25 90.06
CA ALA A 354 148.73 105.45 89.28
C ALA A 354 148.66 106.73 90.15
N SER A 355 149.56 106.85 91.15
CA SER A 355 150.41 108.04 91.31
C SER A 355 151.55 107.92 90.30
N ALA A 356 151.98 109.04 89.71
CA ALA A 356 153.16 109.25 88.85
C ALA A 356 152.93 109.36 87.33
N LYS A 357 153.30 110.55 86.83
CA LYS A 357 153.65 110.98 85.46
C LYS A 357 154.76 110.11 84.82
N PRO A 358 155.24 110.32 83.56
CA PRO A 358 154.72 110.93 82.32
C PRO A 358 155.02 110.08 81.02
N ALA A 359 154.76 110.67 79.83
CA ALA A 359 155.54 110.56 78.57
C ALA A 359 155.26 109.49 77.48
N LYS A 360 154.81 110.00 76.31
CA LYS A 360 155.37 109.92 74.92
C LYS A 360 155.79 108.59 74.23
N LYS A 361 155.45 108.57 72.91
CA LYS A 361 156.03 107.84 71.73
C LYS A 361 155.70 106.34 71.65
N GLY A 362 155.44 105.72 70.50
CA GLY A 362 155.42 106.16 69.10
C GLY A 362 155.49 104.93 68.17
N GLY A 363 154.99 105.08 66.94
CA GLY A 363 155.30 104.22 65.78
C GLY A 363 154.60 102.85 65.74
N LYS A 364 154.45 102.15 64.60
CA LYS A 364 154.81 102.39 63.20
C LYS A 364 154.24 101.18 62.42
N LYS A 365 153.53 101.44 61.31
CA LYS A 365 153.65 100.82 59.96
C LYS A 365 153.70 99.28 59.81
N GLU A 366 152.84 98.73 58.94
CA GLU A 366 153.13 98.05 57.65
C GLU A 366 152.61 96.58 57.75
N LYS A 367 152.15 95.79 56.76
CA LYS A 367 152.20 95.81 55.29
C LYS A 367 151.31 94.67 54.73
N LYS A 368 150.78 94.88 53.51
CA LYS A 368 150.47 93.98 52.36
C LYS A 368 150.21 92.46 52.51
N GLY A 369 149.30 92.01 51.62
CA GLY A 369 149.33 90.74 50.89
C GLY A 369 148.04 89.93 51.13
N GLY A 370 147.24 89.45 50.18
CA GLY A 370 147.48 89.13 48.77
C GLY A 370 147.21 87.63 48.54
N GLY A 371 146.14 87.29 47.81
CA GLY A 371 146.11 86.11 46.94
C GLY A 371 145.38 84.82 47.37
N LYS A 372 144.37 84.46 46.55
CA LYS A 372 144.23 83.23 45.72
C LYS A 372 143.66 81.90 46.28
N LYS A 373 142.78 81.35 45.40
CA LYS A 373 142.46 79.95 45.00
C LYS A 373 141.24 79.28 45.66
N LYS A 374 140.21 78.92 44.87
CA LYS A 374 140.01 77.62 44.14
C LYS A 374 140.02 76.42 45.10
N LYS A 375 138.86 75.79 45.31
CA LYS A 375 138.43 74.63 44.52
C LYS A 375 136.92 74.51 44.56
#